data_AF-A0A1Y3NQX0-F1
#
_entry.id   AF-A0A1Y3NQX0-F1
#
_cell.length_a   1.000
_cell.length_b   1.000
_cell.length_c   1.000
_cell.angle_alpha   90.00
_cell.angle_beta   90.00
_cell.angle_gamma   90.00
#
_symmetry.space_group_name_H-M   'P 1'
#
loop_
_entity.id
_entity.type
_entity.pdbx_description
1 polymer ?
#
loop_
_entity_poly.entity_id
_entity_poly.type
_entity_poly.pdbx_seq_one_letter_code
_entity_poly.pdbx_strand_id
1 'polypeptide(L)'
;MKLYNIISILLSNSLVFSLTLNNKIKASGNNSPLLSSKETNTDLDKKSENNFVQVYEECNESLNIYNDCLKEVKGPFLKDVHNSCEIYRSEKCQNYYREGILIEPKCHNKLLKDYVKMKQFQIKVVTFDSEFPCIFDEEDNECPYVSLLRRNHSKDDGNNSKEYHEKLFYTIINETCYSKTCSDAYLAYMNGYAGKKEAENQYKLLLEKLNKTINTTNQNIIIKRSFSIENYIKEDPHNIINKTILYVQSDECKNKYTEHLKKSSNASLLLQSHPTHIIFLSLLSIVFVLL
;
A
#
# COMPACT_ATOMS: atom_id res chain seq x y z
N MET A 1 -12.91 -0.92 19.13
CA MET A 1 -12.51 0.38 18.53
C MET A 1 -11.00 0.58 18.32
N LYS A 2 -10.07 0.04 19.14
CA LYS A 2 -8.64 0.46 19.09
C LYS A 2 -7.76 -0.21 18.02
N LEU A 3 -7.82 -1.53 17.81
CA LEU A 3 -7.02 -2.17 16.74
C LEU A 3 -7.47 -1.70 15.34
N TYR A 4 -8.79 -1.65 15.13
CA TYR A 4 -9.41 -1.19 13.90
C TYR A 4 -9.11 0.28 13.61
N ASN A 5 -9.20 1.16 14.61
CA ASN A 5 -8.78 2.55 14.42
C ASN A 5 -7.28 2.64 14.17
N ILE A 6 -6.41 1.85 14.80
CA ILE A 6 -4.96 1.92 14.53
C ILE A 6 -4.66 1.47 13.10
N ILE A 7 -5.19 0.33 12.62
CA ILE A 7 -4.98 -0.14 11.24
C ILE A 7 -5.66 0.79 10.22
N SER A 8 -6.88 1.26 10.48
CA SER A 8 -7.60 2.21 9.61
C SER A 8 -6.94 3.60 9.60
N ILE A 9 -6.43 4.13 10.72
CA ILE A 9 -5.66 5.40 10.81
C ILE A 9 -4.29 5.27 10.16
N LEU A 10 -3.65 4.09 10.24
CA LEU A 10 -2.40 3.80 9.54
C LEU A 10 -2.60 3.65 8.02
N LEU A 11 -3.79 3.26 7.55
CA LEU A 11 -4.12 3.14 6.12
C LEU A 11 -4.83 4.39 5.53
N SER A 12 -5.47 5.23 6.36
CA SER A 12 -6.29 6.39 5.92
C SER A 12 -5.61 7.75 6.04
N ASN A 13 -4.57 7.93 6.87
CA ASN A 13 -3.84 9.21 6.94
C ASN A 13 -2.89 9.47 5.76
N SER A 14 -2.75 8.52 4.83
CA SER A 14 -2.06 8.73 3.55
C SER A 14 -2.87 9.57 2.56
N LEU A 15 -4.20 9.74 2.76
CA LEU A 15 -5.15 10.12 1.71
C LEU A 15 -5.39 11.61 1.46
N VAL A 16 -5.35 12.47 2.47
CA VAL A 16 -5.95 13.82 2.34
C VAL A 16 -5.04 14.78 1.54
N PHE A 17 -3.78 14.40 1.30
CA PHE A 17 -2.74 15.34 0.87
C PHE A 17 -2.46 15.38 -0.64
N SER A 18 -2.70 14.29 -1.40
CA SER A 18 -2.45 14.27 -2.86
C SER A 18 -3.38 15.19 -3.65
N LEU A 19 -4.62 15.39 -3.18
CA LEU A 19 -5.61 16.26 -3.83
C LEU A 19 -5.39 17.76 -3.51
N THR A 20 -4.73 18.09 -2.41
CA THR A 20 -4.57 19.51 -1.99
C THR A 20 -3.48 20.24 -2.78
N LEU A 21 -2.43 19.53 -3.23
CA LEU A 21 -1.33 20.12 -4.02
C LEU A 21 -1.75 20.48 -5.45
N ASN A 22 -2.45 19.58 -6.16
CA ASN A 22 -2.92 19.87 -7.52
C ASN A 22 -3.94 21.01 -7.56
N ASN A 23 -4.79 21.14 -6.55
CA ASN A 23 -5.73 22.26 -6.45
C ASN A 23 -5.06 23.57 -6.03
N LYS A 24 -4.02 23.54 -5.17
CA LYS A 24 -3.25 24.75 -4.82
C LYS A 24 -2.40 25.26 -5.98
N ILE A 25 -1.79 24.39 -6.77
CA ILE A 25 -0.97 24.77 -7.93
C ILE A 25 -1.86 25.36 -9.04
N LYS A 26 -3.05 24.77 -9.30
CA LYS A 26 -4.02 25.34 -10.24
C LYS A 26 -4.67 26.64 -9.76
N ALA A 27 -4.97 26.77 -8.46
CA ALA A 27 -5.50 28.02 -7.89
C ALA A 27 -4.46 29.16 -7.83
N SER A 28 -3.18 28.80 -7.80
CA SER A 28 -2.03 29.71 -7.83
C SER A 28 -1.75 30.31 -9.22
N GLY A 29 -2.39 29.80 -10.29
CA GLY A 29 -2.17 30.27 -11.65
C GLY A 29 -2.60 31.73 -11.92
N ASN A 30 -3.31 32.36 -10.98
CA ASN A 30 -3.75 33.76 -11.14
C ASN A 30 -3.33 34.72 -10.05
N ASN A 31 -2.61 34.30 -8.99
CA ASN A 31 -1.94 35.17 -8.00
C ASN A 31 -1.19 34.28 -6.99
N SER A 32 0.08 33.95 -7.25
CA SER A 32 0.95 33.35 -6.24
C SER A 32 1.91 34.39 -5.68
N PRO A 33 1.94 34.61 -4.36
CA PRO A 33 3.01 35.36 -3.73
C PRO A 33 4.07 34.33 -3.34
N LEU A 34 5.01 34.10 -4.25
CA LEU A 34 6.26 33.39 -3.95
C LEU A 34 7.44 34.32 -4.27
N LEU A 35 8.30 34.53 -3.27
CA LEU A 35 9.57 35.26 -3.21
C LEU A 35 9.51 36.79 -3.41
N SER A 36 9.25 37.51 -2.30
CA SER A 36 9.66 38.91 -2.11
C SER A 36 10.44 39.04 -0.80
N SER A 37 11.72 38.66 -0.81
CA SER A 37 12.68 39.15 0.18
C SER A 37 13.43 40.34 -0.41
N LYS A 38 13.18 41.51 0.17
CA LYS A 38 13.92 42.79 0.07
C LYS A 38 14.55 43.11 -1.30
N GLU A 39 13.85 44.00 -2.00
CA GLU A 39 14.27 44.84 -3.12
C GLU A 39 15.79 45.01 -3.28
N THR A 40 16.38 44.12 -4.09
CA THR A 40 17.50 44.35 -5.03
C THR A 40 17.90 43.00 -5.62
N ASN A 41 17.06 42.43 -6.51
CA ASN A 41 17.38 41.41 -7.56
C ASN A 41 16.12 40.73 -8.15
N THR A 42 15.08 41.51 -8.46
CA THR A 42 13.75 41.01 -8.87
C THR A 42 13.72 40.22 -10.19
N ASP A 43 14.71 40.38 -11.07
CA ASP A 43 14.74 39.71 -12.37
C ASP A 43 15.42 38.33 -12.33
N LEU A 44 16.35 38.10 -11.40
CA LEU A 44 17.04 36.81 -11.25
C LEU A 44 16.14 35.76 -10.62
N ASP A 45 15.35 36.14 -9.60
CA ASP A 45 14.44 35.23 -8.91
C ASP A 45 13.28 34.79 -9.81
N LYS A 46 12.70 35.70 -10.61
CA LYS A 46 11.65 35.39 -11.59
C LYS A 46 12.12 34.44 -12.69
N LYS A 47 13.36 34.60 -13.16
CA LYS A 47 13.94 33.69 -14.19
C LYS A 47 14.15 32.29 -13.62
N SER A 48 14.55 32.19 -12.35
CA SER A 48 14.72 30.90 -11.66
C SER A 48 13.38 30.17 -11.47
N GLU A 49 12.32 30.90 -11.10
CA GLU A 49 10.98 30.33 -10.89
C GLU A 49 10.36 29.82 -12.20
N ASN A 50 10.42 30.59 -13.28
CA ASN A 50 9.91 30.17 -14.59
C ASN A 50 10.61 28.90 -15.10
N ASN A 51 11.92 28.78 -14.86
CA ASN A 51 12.68 27.58 -15.24
C ASN A 51 12.27 26.35 -14.41
N PHE A 52 11.94 26.51 -13.12
CA PHE A 52 11.46 25.39 -12.30
C PHE A 52 10.10 24.89 -12.78
N VAL A 53 9.14 25.80 -13.03
CA VAL A 53 7.78 25.44 -13.46
C VAL A 53 7.81 24.67 -14.78
N GLN A 54 8.53 25.19 -15.77
CA GLN A 54 8.65 24.52 -17.06
C GLN A 54 9.24 23.11 -16.92
N VAL A 55 10.35 22.98 -16.20
CA VAL A 55 11.03 21.69 -15.98
C VAL A 55 10.14 20.71 -15.20
N TYR A 56 9.36 21.20 -14.23
CA TYR A 56 8.40 20.40 -13.49
C TYR A 56 7.28 19.87 -14.40
N GLU A 57 6.71 20.73 -15.23
CA GLU A 57 5.64 20.36 -16.18
C GLU A 57 6.13 19.31 -17.18
N GLU A 58 7.31 19.53 -17.77
CA GLU A 58 7.93 18.57 -18.69
C GLU A 58 8.16 17.19 -18.05
N CYS A 59 8.64 17.16 -16.80
CA CYS A 59 8.77 15.93 -16.03
C CYS A 59 7.39 15.30 -15.76
N ASN A 60 6.42 16.06 -15.26
CA ASN A 60 5.11 15.53 -14.89
C ASN A 60 4.32 15.00 -16.11
N GLU A 61 4.42 15.66 -17.26
CA GLU A 61 3.81 15.19 -18.50
C GLU A 61 4.40 13.84 -18.96
N SER A 62 5.74 13.68 -18.86
CA SER A 62 6.38 12.39 -19.20
C SER A 62 5.94 11.25 -18.28
N LEU A 63 5.60 11.56 -17.03
CA LEU A 63 5.15 10.55 -16.06
C LEU A 63 3.71 10.08 -16.27
N ASN A 64 2.92 10.75 -17.12
CA ASN A 64 1.52 10.37 -17.35
C ASN A 64 1.36 8.92 -17.84
N ILE A 65 2.38 8.40 -18.53
CA ILE A 65 2.35 7.01 -18.98
C ILE A 65 2.31 6.04 -17.80
N TYR A 66 2.80 6.39 -16.61
CA TYR A 66 2.80 5.53 -15.41
C TYR A 66 1.62 5.76 -14.46
N ASN A 67 0.59 6.52 -14.88
CA ASN A 67 -0.56 6.81 -14.03
C ASN A 67 -1.26 5.54 -13.51
N ASP A 68 -1.29 4.47 -14.30
CA ASP A 68 -1.85 3.18 -13.87
C ASP A 68 -1.04 2.50 -12.75
N CYS A 69 0.27 2.75 -12.67
CA CYS A 69 1.15 2.21 -11.63
C CYS A 69 0.99 2.94 -10.29
N LEU A 70 0.38 4.12 -10.28
CA LEU A 70 0.19 4.93 -9.08
C LEU A 70 -1.21 4.80 -8.48
N LYS A 71 -2.00 3.80 -8.92
CA LYS A 71 -3.31 3.52 -8.34
C LYS A 71 -3.16 3.15 -6.87
N GLU A 72 -3.85 3.88 -6.00
CA GLU A 72 -3.80 3.61 -4.57
C GLU A 72 -4.43 2.25 -4.25
N VAL A 73 -3.86 1.56 -3.25
CA VAL A 73 -4.38 0.31 -2.70
C VAL A 73 -5.61 0.57 -1.82
N LYS A 74 -6.69 1.00 -2.45
CA LYS A 74 -7.98 1.31 -1.82
C LYS A 74 -9.10 0.97 -2.77
N GLY A 75 -10.31 0.82 -2.23
CA GLY A 75 -11.57 0.82 -2.99
C GLY A 75 -11.48 0.05 -4.31
N PRO A 76 -11.26 0.71 -5.45
CA PRO A 76 -11.03 0.04 -6.74
C PRO A 76 -9.97 -1.08 -6.72
N PHE A 77 -8.81 -0.86 -6.10
CA PHE A 77 -7.73 -1.87 -6.07
C PHE A 77 -8.18 -3.14 -5.32
N LEU A 78 -8.81 -2.98 -4.15
CA LEU A 78 -9.23 -4.11 -3.32
C LEU A 78 -10.53 -4.75 -3.80
N LYS A 79 -11.27 -4.10 -4.70
CA LYS A 79 -12.45 -4.66 -5.37
C LYS A 79 -12.06 -5.67 -6.46
N ASP A 80 -10.94 -5.43 -7.13
CA ASP A 80 -10.42 -6.27 -8.20
C ASP A 80 -8.92 -6.44 -8.02
N VAL A 81 -8.57 -7.26 -7.02
CA VAL A 81 -7.17 -7.49 -6.61
C VAL A 81 -6.40 -8.11 -7.77
N HIS A 82 -6.97 -9.09 -8.47
CA HIS A 82 -6.29 -9.79 -9.57
C HIS A 82 -5.84 -8.83 -10.67
N ASN A 83 -6.75 -8.05 -11.26
CA ASN A 83 -6.42 -7.06 -12.30
C ASN A 83 -5.44 -5.99 -11.79
N SER A 84 -5.63 -5.52 -10.55
CA SER A 84 -4.72 -4.56 -9.94
C SER A 84 -3.31 -5.13 -9.79
N CYS A 85 -3.21 -6.42 -9.48
CA CYS A 85 -1.96 -7.15 -9.38
C CYS A 85 -1.33 -7.45 -10.74
N GLU A 86 -2.10 -7.65 -11.80
CA GLU A 86 -1.58 -7.72 -13.17
C GLU A 86 -0.92 -6.39 -13.57
N ILE A 87 -1.56 -5.25 -13.30
CA ILE A 87 -0.98 -3.93 -13.53
C ILE A 87 0.31 -3.78 -12.71
N TYR A 88 0.27 -4.08 -11.41
CA TYR A 88 1.43 -3.99 -10.53
C TYR A 88 2.61 -4.85 -11.03
N ARG A 89 2.35 -6.08 -11.47
CA ARG A 89 3.36 -7.03 -11.97
C ARG A 89 3.86 -6.73 -13.38
N SER A 90 3.19 -5.85 -14.13
CA SER A 90 3.64 -5.46 -15.46
C SER A 90 5.07 -4.90 -15.42
N GLU A 91 5.87 -5.24 -16.44
CA GLU A 91 7.26 -4.77 -16.55
C GLU A 91 7.36 -3.25 -16.42
N LYS A 92 6.42 -2.53 -17.04
CA LYS A 92 6.28 -1.07 -16.95
C LYS A 92 6.19 -0.57 -15.52
N CYS A 93 5.32 -1.15 -14.70
CA CYS A 93 5.15 -0.70 -13.32
C CYS A 93 6.30 -1.15 -12.43
N GLN A 94 6.84 -2.36 -12.63
CA GLN A 94 8.02 -2.84 -11.90
C GLN A 94 9.27 -1.98 -12.15
N ASN A 95 9.50 -1.54 -13.39
CA ASN A 95 10.58 -0.61 -13.72
C ASN A 95 10.34 0.75 -13.05
N TYR A 96 9.12 1.27 -13.13
CA TYR A 96 8.75 2.53 -12.47
C TYR A 96 8.90 2.48 -10.94
N TYR A 97 8.55 1.37 -10.28
CA TYR A 97 8.73 1.23 -8.83
C TYR A 97 10.19 1.16 -8.41
N ARG A 98 11.03 0.54 -9.25
CA ARG A 98 12.47 0.39 -9.01
C ARG A 98 13.22 1.71 -9.19
N GLU A 99 12.97 2.40 -10.29
CA GLU A 99 13.70 3.61 -10.67
C GLU A 99 13.03 4.89 -10.13
N GLY A 100 11.74 4.81 -9.82
CA GLY A 100 10.92 5.94 -9.47
C GLY A 100 10.69 6.88 -10.64
N ILE A 101 10.53 8.17 -10.37
CA ILE A 101 10.38 9.17 -11.44
C ILE A 101 11.66 9.43 -12.23
N LEU A 102 12.80 8.86 -11.81
CA LEU A 102 14.06 8.96 -12.53
C LEU A 102 14.13 8.02 -13.75
N ILE A 103 13.13 7.17 -13.98
CA ILE A 103 13.02 6.45 -15.26
C ILE A 103 12.88 7.44 -16.43
N GLU A 104 12.34 8.64 -16.19
CA GLU A 104 12.19 9.69 -17.18
C GLU A 104 13.37 10.68 -17.13
N PRO A 105 14.16 10.84 -18.21
CA PRO A 105 15.30 11.76 -18.24
C PRO A 105 14.93 13.21 -17.95
N LYS A 106 13.70 13.63 -18.30
CA LYS A 106 13.19 14.98 -18.02
C LYS A 106 13.13 15.29 -16.53
N CYS A 107 13.04 14.27 -15.67
CA CYS A 107 13.02 14.41 -14.23
C CYS A 107 14.43 14.46 -13.59
N HIS A 108 15.51 14.32 -14.37
CA HIS A 108 16.90 14.35 -13.86
C HIS A 108 17.42 15.76 -13.56
N ASN A 109 16.62 16.79 -13.81
CA ASN A 109 17.03 18.17 -13.63
C ASN A 109 17.32 18.47 -12.14
N LYS A 110 18.47 19.12 -11.88
CA LYS A 110 18.90 19.49 -10.51
C LYS A 110 17.89 20.36 -9.77
N LEU A 111 17.11 21.17 -10.48
CA LEU A 111 16.04 22.00 -9.91
C LEU A 111 14.94 21.14 -9.26
N LEU A 112 14.74 19.91 -9.72
CA LEU A 112 13.73 18.98 -9.20
C LEU A 112 14.23 18.07 -8.07
N LYS A 113 15.46 18.24 -7.57
CA LYS A 113 16.07 17.28 -6.62
C LYS A 113 15.17 16.94 -5.41
N ASP A 114 14.59 17.95 -4.76
CA ASP A 114 13.73 17.75 -3.59
C ASP A 114 12.37 17.14 -3.98
N TYR A 115 11.83 17.51 -5.14
CA TYR A 115 10.62 16.92 -5.71
C TYR A 115 10.82 15.43 -6.05
N VAL A 116 11.92 15.09 -6.72
CA VAL A 116 12.32 13.70 -7.03
C VAL A 116 12.44 12.89 -5.75
N LYS A 117 13.14 13.40 -4.75
CA LYS A 117 13.31 12.71 -3.46
C LYS A 117 11.96 12.46 -2.78
N MET A 118 11.09 13.47 -2.76
CA MET A 118 9.72 13.34 -2.22
C MET A 118 8.92 12.27 -2.96
N LYS A 119 8.94 12.29 -4.31
CA LYS A 119 8.23 11.30 -5.13
C LYS A 119 8.77 9.89 -4.98
N GLN A 120 10.08 9.72 -4.81
CA GLN A 120 10.66 8.40 -4.52
C GLN A 120 10.13 7.82 -3.21
N PHE A 121 9.96 8.63 -2.15
CA PHE A 121 9.32 8.15 -0.92
C PHE A 121 7.87 7.75 -1.14
N GLN A 122 7.11 8.56 -1.90
CA GLN A 122 5.73 8.23 -2.24
C GLN A 122 5.64 6.90 -3.01
N ILE A 123 6.51 6.71 -4.00
CA ILE A 123 6.57 5.48 -4.81
C ILE A 123 6.89 4.29 -3.92
N LYS A 124 7.90 4.39 -3.04
CA LYS A 124 8.23 3.30 -2.09
C LYS A 124 7.05 2.88 -1.22
N VAL A 125 6.28 3.85 -0.72
CA VAL A 125 5.08 3.57 0.08
C VAL A 125 4.01 2.86 -0.76
N VAL A 126 3.74 3.36 -1.97
CA VAL A 126 2.76 2.74 -2.89
C VAL A 126 3.18 1.33 -3.30
N THR A 127 4.45 1.13 -3.63
CA THR A 127 5.01 -0.18 -4.00
C THR A 127 4.83 -1.17 -2.85
N PHE A 128 5.21 -0.78 -1.64
CA PHE A 128 5.07 -1.62 -0.45
C PHE A 128 3.60 -1.99 -0.18
N ASP A 129 2.68 -1.03 -0.33
CA ASP A 129 1.26 -1.27 -0.13
C ASP A 129 0.65 -2.15 -1.22
N SER A 130 1.16 -2.06 -2.45
CA SER A 130 0.65 -2.81 -3.61
C SER A 130 1.22 -4.22 -3.70
N GLU A 131 2.46 -4.43 -3.25
CA GLU A 131 3.14 -5.72 -3.27
C GLU A 131 2.40 -6.76 -2.42
N PHE A 132 2.06 -6.37 -1.18
CA PHE A 132 1.52 -7.29 -0.19
C PHE A 132 0.18 -7.97 -0.58
N PRO A 133 -0.86 -7.26 -1.06
CA PRO A 133 -2.09 -7.89 -1.54
C PRO A 133 -1.92 -8.68 -2.83
N CYS A 134 -0.78 -8.52 -3.53
CA CYS A 134 -0.48 -9.20 -4.79
C CYS A 134 0.36 -10.46 -4.62
N ILE A 135 0.37 -11.01 -3.41
CA ILE A 135 0.97 -12.31 -3.12
C ILE A 135 -0.15 -13.34 -3.04
N PHE A 136 0.07 -14.43 -3.75
CA PHE A 136 -0.83 -15.57 -3.87
C PHE A 136 -0.14 -16.77 -3.26
N ASP A 137 -0.93 -17.71 -2.76
CA ASP A 137 -0.41 -18.94 -2.17
C ASP A 137 0.16 -19.91 -3.23
N GLU A 138 0.61 -21.07 -2.77
CA GLU A 138 1.17 -22.12 -3.60
C GLU A 138 0.17 -22.71 -4.63
N GLU A 139 -1.12 -22.46 -4.44
CA GLU A 139 -2.22 -22.93 -5.26
C GLU A 139 -2.84 -21.80 -6.11
N ASP A 140 -2.17 -20.64 -6.19
CA ASP A 140 -2.60 -19.43 -6.90
C ASP A 140 -3.89 -18.79 -6.34
N ASN A 141 -4.19 -19.00 -5.06
CA ASN A 141 -5.28 -18.32 -4.37
C ASN A 141 -4.80 -17.04 -3.66
N GLU A 142 -5.71 -16.08 -3.48
CA GLU A 142 -5.45 -14.87 -2.67
C GLU A 142 -5.10 -15.25 -1.22
N CYS A 143 -4.03 -14.67 -0.68
CA CYS A 143 -3.70 -14.90 0.72
C CYS A 143 -4.83 -14.42 1.67
N PRO A 144 -5.13 -15.15 2.77
CA PRO A 144 -6.26 -14.84 3.65
C PRO A 144 -6.31 -13.40 4.19
N TYR A 145 -5.15 -12.77 4.41
CA TYR A 145 -5.06 -11.39 4.89
C TYR A 145 -5.61 -10.34 3.90
N VAL A 146 -5.72 -10.65 2.61
CA VAL A 146 -6.32 -9.76 1.60
C VAL A 146 -7.78 -9.47 1.96
N SER A 147 -8.49 -10.46 2.50
CA SER A 147 -9.86 -10.29 2.98
C SER A 147 -9.96 -9.27 4.14
N LEU A 148 -8.96 -9.23 5.02
CA LEU A 148 -8.85 -8.24 6.10
C LEU A 148 -8.66 -6.83 5.53
N LEU A 149 -7.79 -6.69 4.52
CA LEU A 149 -7.59 -5.40 3.83
C LEU A 149 -8.91 -4.93 3.20
N ARG A 150 -9.60 -5.79 2.44
CA ARG A 150 -10.87 -5.47 1.79
C ARG A 150 -11.92 -4.99 2.80
N ARG A 151 -12.06 -5.68 3.93
CA ARG A 151 -13.02 -5.33 5.00
C ARG A 151 -12.68 -4.03 5.72
N ASN A 152 -11.40 -3.79 6.01
CA ASN A 152 -10.97 -2.52 6.61
C ASN A 152 -11.26 -1.31 5.71
N HIS A 153 -11.44 -1.54 4.40
CA HIS A 153 -11.82 -0.51 3.42
C HIS A 153 -13.31 -0.44 3.12
N SER A 154 -14.07 -1.53 3.27
CA SER A 154 -15.53 -1.48 3.23
C SER A 154 -16.05 -0.92 4.55
N LYS A 155 -16.58 0.30 4.54
CA LYS A 155 -17.26 0.91 5.71
C LYS A 155 -18.55 0.17 6.13
N ASP A 156 -18.78 -1.03 5.61
CA ASP A 156 -20.10 -1.67 5.51
C ASP A 156 -20.24 -2.91 6.42
N ASP A 157 -19.32 -3.06 7.37
CA ASP A 157 -19.41 -4.12 8.34
C ASP A 157 -20.41 -3.66 9.41
N GLY A 158 -21.71 -3.96 9.20
CA GLY A 158 -22.82 -3.64 10.11
C GLY A 158 -22.69 -4.19 11.54
N ASN A 159 -21.54 -4.78 11.90
CA ASN A 159 -21.23 -5.32 13.21
C ASN A 159 -19.90 -4.74 13.72
N ASN A 160 -19.95 -3.51 14.24
CA ASN A 160 -18.80 -2.78 14.82
C ASN A 160 -18.28 -3.37 16.16
N SER A 161 -18.66 -4.60 16.51
CA SER A 161 -18.29 -5.19 17.79
C SER A 161 -16.79 -5.52 17.81
N LYS A 162 -16.11 -5.10 18.88
CA LYS A 162 -14.66 -5.30 19.04
C LYS A 162 -14.28 -6.78 18.97
N GLU A 163 -15.09 -7.61 19.61
CA GLU A 163 -14.89 -9.06 19.68
C GLU A 163 -14.97 -9.72 18.30
N TYR A 164 -15.86 -9.24 17.44
CA TYR A 164 -15.97 -9.73 16.06
C TYR A 164 -14.68 -9.48 15.27
N HIS A 165 -14.17 -8.24 15.28
CA HIS A 165 -12.93 -7.91 14.57
C HIS A 165 -11.71 -8.65 15.12
N GLU A 166 -11.65 -8.85 16.43
CA GLU A 166 -10.57 -9.60 17.07
C GLU A 166 -10.60 -11.08 16.67
N LYS A 167 -11.77 -11.73 16.73
CA LYS A 167 -11.97 -13.11 16.26
C LYS A 167 -11.64 -13.25 14.78
N LEU A 168 -12.10 -12.32 13.95
CA LEU A 168 -11.81 -12.29 12.52
C LEU A 168 -10.30 -12.18 12.26
N PHE A 169 -9.62 -11.26 12.96
CA PHE A 169 -8.17 -11.11 12.85
C PHE A 169 -7.45 -12.42 13.18
N TYR A 170 -7.72 -13.03 14.33
CA TYR A 170 -7.08 -14.30 14.71
C TYR A 170 -7.41 -15.44 13.75
N THR A 171 -8.64 -15.46 13.21
CA THR A 171 -9.03 -16.46 12.20
C THR A 171 -8.18 -16.32 10.94
N ILE A 172 -8.06 -15.10 10.41
CA ILE A 172 -7.27 -14.80 9.20
C ILE A 172 -5.78 -15.08 9.41
N ILE A 173 -5.22 -14.72 10.56
CA ILE A 173 -3.82 -15.04 10.89
C ILE A 173 -3.63 -16.55 10.97
N ASN A 174 -4.57 -17.28 11.59
CA ASN A 174 -4.53 -18.73 11.65
C ASN A 174 -4.63 -19.38 10.27
N GLU A 175 -5.48 -18.84 9.38
CA GLU A 175 -5.59 -19.30 7.99
C GLU A 175 -4.32 -19.03 7.19
N THR A 176 -3.67 -17.89 7.42
CA THR A 176 -2.40 -17.54 6.77
C THR A 176 -1.31 -18.58 7.07
N CYS A 177 -1.30 -19.19 8.27
CA CYS A 177 -0.35 -20.26 8.63
C CYS A 177 -0.49 -21.54 7.77
N TYR A 178 -1.56 -21.71 6.99
CA TYR A 178 -1.70 -22.87 6.09
C TYR A 178 -0.97 -22.72 4.75
N SER A 179 -0.52 -21.51 4.40
CA SER A 179 0.35 -21.25 3.24
C SER A 179 1.69 -20.71 3.72
N LYS A 180 2.77 -21.32 3.24
CA LYS A 180 4.13 -20.86 3.57
C LYS A 180 4.38 -19.51 2.90
N THR A 181 3.99 -19.37 1.64
CA THR A 181 4.12 -18.15 0.84
C THR A 181 3.38 -16.99 1.50
N CYS A 182 2.12 -17.19 1.93
CA CYS A 182 1.37 -16.15 2.64
C CYS A 182 1.95 -15.83 4.02
N SER A 183 2.49 -16.83 4.74
CA SER A 183 3.14 -16.61 6.04
C SER A 183 4.43 -15.82 5.91
N ASP A 184 5.29 -16.19 4.96
CA ASP A 184 6.55 -15.51 4.66
C ASP A 184 6.28 -14.07 4.19
N ALA A 185 5.28 -13.88 3.33
CA ALA A 185 4.81 -12.58 2.88
C ALA A 185 4.31 -11.69 4.03
N TYR A 186 3.50 -12.26 4.93
CA TYR A 186 3.01 -11.55 6.10
C TYR A 186 4.17 -11.09 6.99
N LEU A 187 5.13 -11.97 7.26
CA LEU A 187 6.33 -11.62 8.03
C LEU A 187 7.17 -10.53 7.33
N ALA A 188 7.39 -10.66 6.02
CA ALA A 188 8.12 -9.68 5.23
C ALA A 188 7.45 -8.31 5.30
N TYR A 189 6.12 -8.27 5.15
CA TYR A 189 5.33 -7.05 5.31
C TYR A 189 5.47 -6.46 6.72
N MET A 190 5.29 -7.26 7.77
CA MET A 190 5.40 -6.78 9.16
C MET A 190 6.81 -6.26 9.50
N ASN A 191 7.85 -6.92 9.00
CA ASN A 191 9.24 -6.50 9.18
C ASN A 191 9.56 -5.22 8.37
N GLY A 192 9.08 -5.14 7.13
CA GLY A 192 9.25 -3.97 6.27
C GLY A 192 8.43 -2.76 6.70
N TYR A 193 7.42 -2.97 7.56
CA TYR A 193 6.52 -1.93 8.02
C TYR A 193 7.23 -0.76 8.74
N ALA A 194 8.32 -1.03 9.46
CA ALA A 194 9.14 0.01 10.05
C ALA A 194 9.78 0.92 8.99
N GLY A 195 10.30 0.32 7.91
CA GLY A 195 10.86 1.05 6.76
C GLY A 195 9.80 1.87 6.02
N LYS A 196 8.58 1.35 5.87
CA LYS A 196 7.43 2.13 5.37
C LYS A 196 7.18 3.37 6.23
N LYS A 197 7.05 3.19 7.55
CA LYS A 197 6.81 4.30 8.48
C LYS A 197 7.92 5.36 8.43
N GLU A 198 9.17 4.93 8.30
CA GLU A 198 10.29 5.85 8.10
C GLU A 198 10.12 6.65 6.81
N ALA A 199 9.81 6.00 5.69
CA ALA A 199 9.57 6.68 4.42
C ALA A 199 8.40 7.67 4.50
N GLU A 200 7.29 7.32 5.16
CA GLU A 200 6.16 8.22 5.41
C GLU A 200 6.56 9.43 6.25
N ASN A 201 7.37 9.22 7.29
CA ASN A 201 7.86 10.30 8.14
C ASN A 201 8.80 11.24 7.35
N GLN A 202 9.72 10.70 6.55
CA GLN A 202 10.59 11.49 5.68
C GLN A 202 9.78 12.31 4.66
N TYR A 203 8.75 11.71 4.08
CA TYR A 203 7.81 12.40 3.20
C TYR A 203 7.09 13.56 3.91
N LYS A 204 6.55 13.33 5.12
CA LYS A 204 5.91 14.37 5.93
C LYS A 204 6.85 15.52 6.27
N LEU A 205 8.08 15.22 6.70
CA LEU A 205 9.08 16.24 7.01
C LEU A 205 9.43 17.11 5.80
N LEU A 206 9.53 16.50 4.61
CA LEU A 206 9.74 17.25 3.36
C LEU A 206 8.55 18.16 3.03
N LEU A 207 7.32 17.65 3.17
CA LEU A 207 6.11 18.46 2.98
C LEU A 207 6.04 19.63 3.96
N GLU A 208 6.35 19.41 5.24
CA GLU A 208 6.40 20.46 6.25
C GLU A 208 7.44 21.53 5.92
N LYS A 209 8.63 21.11 5.45
CA LYS A 209 9.68 22.03 4.98
C LYS A 209 9.18 22.88 3.81
N LEU A 210 8.54 22.26 2.80
CA LEU A 210 7.97 22.98 1.66
C LEU A 210 6.87 23.95 2.08
N ASN A 211 5.95 23.53 2.95
CA ASN A 211 4.88 24.38 3.47
C ASN A 211 5.40 25.54 4.32
N LYS A 212 6.45 25.31 5.13
CA LYS A 212 7.10 26.37 5.91
C LYS A 212 7.72 27.40 4.97
N THR A 213 8.42 26.98 3.92
CA THR A 213 8.94 27.91 2.90
C THR A 213 7.82 28.76 2.31
N ILE A 214 6.71 28.14 1.88
CA ILE A 214 5.55 28.86 1.29
C ILE A 214 4.90 29.85 2.28
N ASN A 215 4.79 29.48 3.57
CA ASN A 215 4.18 30.33 4.59
C ASN A 215 5.11 31.46 5.04
N THR A 216 6.44 31.25 5.07
CA THR A 216 7.40 32.31 5.42
C THR A 216 7.44 33.40 4.34
N THR A 217 7.04 33.06 3.12
CA THR A 217 6.85 33.98 2.00
C THR A 217 5.50 34.72 2.03
N ASN A 218 4.57 34.28 2.89
CA ASN A 218 3.18 34.79 2.97
C ASN A 218 2.74 35.24 4.38
N GLN A 219 3.68 35.45 5.31
CA GLN A 219 3.38 36.16 6.57
C GLN A 219 3.62 37.66 6.33
N ASN A 220 2.61 38.49 6.06
CA ASN A 220 1.35 38.68 6.76
C ASN A 220 0.16 37.81 6.31
N ILE A 221 -0.14 36.73 7.04
CA ILE A 221 -1.48 36.30 7.50
C ILE A 221 -1.25 35.23 8.57
N ILE A 222 -1.72 35.53 9.79
CA ILE A 222 -1.63 34.66 10.96
C ILE A 222 -2.77 33.65 10.91
N ILE A 223 -2.46 32.35 10.87
CA ILE A 223 -3.43 31.30 11.19
C ILE A 223 -2.85 30.45 12.33
N LYS A 224 -3.41 30.63 13.53
CA LYS A 224 -3.25 29.72 14.67
C LYS A 224 -4.06 28.44 14.42
N ARG A 225 -3.43 27.28 14.56
CA ARG A 225 -4.13 26.04 14.93
C ARG A 225 -3.36 25.34 16.05
N SER A 226 -4.07 25.04 17.13
CA SER A 226 -3.67 24.17 18.22
C SER A 226 -4.21 22.76 17.97
N PHE A 227 -3.42 21.75 18.34
CA PHE A 227 -3.93 20.42 18.64
C PHE A 227 -3.41 20.04 20.02
N SER A 228 -4.31 19.77 20.97
CA SER A 228 -3.97 19.07 22.21
C SER A 228 -4.28 17.58 22.03
N ILE A 229 -3.28 16.75 22.30
CA ILE A 229 -3.38 15.28 22.32
C ILE A 229 -3.48 14.89 23.78
N GLU A 230 -4.69 14.66 24.27
CA GLU A 230 -4.88 14.02 25.58
C GLU A 230 -5.74 12.76 25.42
N ASN A 231 -5.23 11.67 26.04
CA ASN A 231 -5.77 10.32 26.17
C ASN A 231 -5.43 9.26 25.10
N TYR A 232 -4.13 8.99 25.01
CA TYR A 232 -3.51 7.77 24.48
C TYR A 232 -3.57 6.65 25.55
N ILE A 233 -4.66 5.88 25.65
CA ILE A 233 -4.84 4.92 26.77
C ILE A 233 -4.84 3.45 26.30
N LYS A 234 -3.78 2.73 26.71
CA LYS A 234 -3.67 1.31 27.11
C LYS A 234 -3.76 0.19 26.05
N GLU A 235 -2.78 0.17 25.16
CA GLU A 235 -1.76 -0.89 24.95
C GLU A 235 -0.85 -0.38 23.82
N ASP A 236 0.47 -0.58 23.93
CA ASP A 236 1.41 -0.14 22.91
C ASP A 236 1.19 -0.95 21.61
N PRO A 237 0.84 -0.32 20.47
CA PRO A 237 0.70 -1.00 19.18
C PRO A 237 1.91 -1.84 18.80
N HIS A 238 3.10 -1.45 19.26
CA HIS A 238 4.33 -2.23 19.06
C HIS A 238 4.32 -3.57 19.79
N ASN A 239 3.68 -3.66 20.96
CA ASN A 239 3.58 -4.91 21.71
C ASN A 239 2.67 -5.93 21.00
N ILE A 240 1.59 -5.46 20.36
CA ILE A 240 0.67 -6.31 19.60
C ILE A 240 1.37 -6.85 18.35
N ILE A 241 2.07 -5.99 17.61
CA ILE A 241 2.87 -6.39 16.45
C ILE A 241 3.92 -7.45 16.86
N ASN A 242 4.65 -7.21 17.95
CA ASN A 242 5.66 -8.15 18.43
C ASN A 242 5.06 -9.50 18.82
N LYS A 243 3.91 -9.53 19.50
CA LYS A 243 3.21 -10.78 19.83
C LYS A 243 2.76 -11.53 18.59
N THR A 244 2.27 -10.83 17.57
CA THR A 244 1.89 -11.45 16.28
C THR A 244 3.11 -12.03 15.57
N ILE A 245 4.23 -11.30 15.52
CA ILE A 245 5.49 -11.80 14.94
C ILE A 245 5.95 -13.08 15.67
N LEU A 246 5.96 -13.06 17.00
CA LEU A 246 6.37 -14.21 17.82
C LEU A 246 5.49 -15.44 17.60
N TYR A 247 4.17 -15.24 17.44
CA TYR A 247 3.25 -16.34 17.13
C TYR A 247 3.52 -16.96 15.77
N VAL A 248 3.66 -16.15 14.72
CA VAL A 248 3.90 -16.65 13.35
C VAL A 248 5.26 -17.36 13.26
N GLN A 249 6.26 -16.94 14.04
CA GLN A 249 7.56 -17.59 14.10
C GLN A 249 7.59 -18.89 14.94
N SER A 250 6.56 -19.13 15.75
CA SER A 250 6.51 -20.26 16.68
C SER A 250 6.38 -21.61 15.97
N ASP A 251 6.81 -22.68 16.64
CA ASP A 251 6.64 -24.04 16.16
C ASP A 251 5.16 -24.43 16.08
N GLU A 252 4.29 -23.77 16.85
CA GLU A 252 2.84 -23.94 16.76
C GLU A 252 2.31 -23.57 15.37
N CYS A 253 2.69 -22.41 14.81
CA CYS A 253 2.27 -22.01 13.45
C CYS A 253 2.95 -22.91 12.39
N LYS A 254 4.24 -23.24 12.55
CA LYS A 254 4.97 -24.11 11.61
C LYS A 254 4.39 -25.54 11.53
N ASN A 255 3.94 -26.08 12.65
CA ASN A 255 3.37 -27.43 12.72
C ASN A 255 2.00 -27.51 12.02
N LYS A 256 1.20 -26.44 12.04
CA LYS A 256 -0.08 -26.40 11.30
C LYS A 256 0.09 -26.58 9.79
N TYR A 257 1.11 -25.97 9.19
CA TYR A 257 1.45 -26.19 7.79
C TYR A 257 1.78 -27.66 7.50
N THR A 258 2.58 -28.28 8.37
CA THR A 258 2.99 -29.69 8.25
C THR A 258 1.79 -30.65 8.40
N GLU A 259 0.84 -30.34 9.29
CA GLU A 259 -0.40 -31.11 9.45
C GLU A 259 -1.34 -30.97 8.25
N HIS A 260 -1.43 -29.77 7.66
CA HIS A 260 -2.22 -29.53 6.45
C HIS A 260 -1.70 -30.35 5.27
N LEU A 261 -0.37 -30.34 5.04
CA LEU A 261 0.26 -31.16 4.00
C LEU A 261 -0.04 -32.65 4.18
N LYS A 262 -0.01 -33.17 5.41
CA LYS A 262 -0.35 -34.58 5.70
C LYS A 262 -1.83 -34.89 5.43
N LYS A 263 -2.74 -33.96 5.69
CA LYS A 263 -4.16 -34.13 5.37
C LYS A 263 -4.40 -34.12 3.86
N SER A 264 -3.76 -33.21 3.12
CA SER A 264 -3.85 -33.12 1.66
C SER A 264 -3.20 -34.33 0.95
N SER A 265 -2.06 -34.82 1.45
CA SER A 265 -1.42 -36.04 0.93
C SER A 265 -2.28 -37.29 1.15
N ASN A 266 -2.99 -37.37 2.29
CA ASN A 266 -3.88 -38.49 2.57
C ASN A 266 -5.20 -38.41 1.77
N ALA A 267 -5.69 -37.20 1.47
CA ALA A 267 -6.84 -37.00 0.58
C ALA A 267 -6.51 -37.40 -0.87
N SER A 268 -5.33 -37.04 -1.37
CA SER A 268 -4.85 -37.49 -2.69
C SER A 268 -4.58 -38.99 -2.75
N LEU A 269 -4.09 -39.60 -1.66
CA LEU A 269 -3.92 -41.06 -1.56
C LEU A 269 -5.27 -41.81 -1.57
N LEU A 270 -6.31 -41.25 -0.94
CA LEU A 270 -7.69 -41.79 -0.96
C LEU A 270 -8.36 -41.68 -2.34
N LEU A 271 -8.00 -40.65 -3.12
CA LEU A 271 -8.44 -40.52 -4.52
C LEU A 271 -7.69 -41.48 -5.45
N GLN A 272 -6.44 -41.83 -5.15
CA GLN A 272 -5.66 -42.82 -5.91
C GLN A 272 -5.95 -44.28 -5.53
N SER A 273 -6.48 -44.56 -4.34
CA SER A 273 -6.73 -45.93 -3.86
C SER A 273 -8.00 -46.59 -4.42
N HIS A 274 -8.82 -45.87 -5.19
CA HIS A 274 -10.03 -46.41 -5.82
C HIS A 274 -10.08 -46.22 -7.35
N PRO A 275 -9.16 -46.84 -8.11
CA PRO A 275 -9.25 -46.87 -9.58
C PRO A 275 -10.54 -47.56 -10.08
N THR A 276 -11.19 -48.37 -9.24
CA THR A 276 -12.44 -49.07 -9.58
C THR A 276 -13.62 -48.12 -9.80
N HIS A 277 -13.68 -46.97 -9.11
CA HIS A 277 -14.77 -46.01 -9.31
C HIS A 277 -14.63 -45.21 -10.60
N ILE A 278 -13.41 -44.89 -11.02
CA ILE A 278 -13.15 -44.22 -12.31
C ILE A 278 -13.47 -45.16 -13.48
N ILE A 279 -13.12 -46.46 -13.35
CA ILE A 279 -13.49 -47.50 -14.34
C ILE A 279 -15.02 -47.69 -14.39
N PHE A 280 -15.72 -47.66 -13.27
CA PHE A 280 -17.19 -47.79 -13.26
C PHE A 280 -17.89 -46.59 -13.92
N LEU A 281 -17.43 -45.37 -13.65
CA LEU A 281 -18.00 -44.14 -14.25
C LEU A 281 -17.75 -44.06 -15.76
N SER A 282 -16.58 -44.53 -16.23
CA SER A 282 -16.25 -44.60 -17.65
C SER A 282 -17.00 -45.72 -18.39
N LEU A 283 -17.33 -46.83 -17.74
CA LEU A 283 -18.20 -47.86 -18.32
C LEU A 283 -19.66 -47.40 -18.41
N LEU A 284 -20.15 -46.64 -17.41
CA LEU A 284 -21.50 -46.06 -17.41
C LEU A 284 -21.71 -45.06 -18.54
N SER A 285 -20.70 -44.25 -18.87
CA SER A 285 -20.79 -43.30 -19.99
C SER A 285 -20.79 -44.00 -21.35
N ILE A 286 -20.09 -45.13 -21.51
CA ILE A 286 -20.12 -45.94 -22.74
C ILE A 286 -21.51 -46.55 -22.95
N VAL A 287 -22.17 -47.04 -21.89
CA VAL A 287 -23.52 -47.61 -21.97
C VAL A 287 -24.55 -46.53 -22.37
N PHE A 288 -24.41 -45.31 -21.88
CA PHE A 288 -25.31 -44.19 -22.26
C PHE A 288 -25.12 -43.68 -23.69
N VAL A 289 -23.98 -43.92 -24.32
CA VAL A 289 -23.73 -43.56 -25.73
C VAL A 289 -24.18 -44.65 -26.70
N LEU A 290 -24.31 -45.90 -26.21
CA LEU A 290 -24.75 -47.06 -27.01
C LEU A 290 -26.25 -47.34 -26.91
N LEU A 291 -26.97 -46.67 -26.00
CA LEU A 291 -28.43 -46.67 -25.88
C LEU A 291 -29.03 -45.44 -26.57
#